data_AF-A0A6G1AHA0-F1
#
_entry.id   AF-A0A6G1AHA0-F1
#
_cell.length_a   1.000
_cell.length_b   1.000
_cell.length_c   1.000
_cell.angle_alpha   90.00
_cell.angle_beta   90.00
_cell.angle_gamma   90.00
#
_symmetry.space_group_name_H-M   'P 1'
#
loop_
_entity.id
_entity.type
_entity.pdbx_description
1 polymer ?
#
loop_
_entity_poly.entity_id
_entity_poly.type
_entity_poly.pdbx_seq_one_letter_code
_entity_poly.pdbx_strand_id
1 'polypeptide(L)'
;FQATDKRRALEETMAFTTQALASVAYQIGNLAGNTLRMLDLQAASLRKVEARVNTLGQMVSMHMEKVARREIGTLATVHRLPPGQKVIAPDSLPHLAPYYRKPLNFGCLDDIGHGIKV
;
A
#
# COMPACT_ATOMS: atom_id res chain seq x y z
N PHE A 1 -27.42 72.53 -21.32
CA PHE A 1 -27.21 73.09 -19.98
C PHE A 1 -28.22 74.17 -19.55
N GLN A 2 -29.28 74.46 -20.32
CA GLN A 2 -30.35 75.34 -19.84
C GLN A 2 -31.68 74.59 -19.95
N ALA A 3 -32.13 74.01 -18.83
CA ALA A 3 -33.50 73.55 -18.68
C ALA A 3 -34.34 74.73 -18.19
N THR A 4 -35.41 75.04 -18.91
CA THR A 4 -36.40 76.07 -18.53
C THR A 4 -37.12 75.71 -17.24
N ASP A 5 -37.25 74.42 -16.93
CA ASP A 5 -37.81 73.90 -15.68
C ASP A 5 -36.77 73.07 -14.90
N LYS A 6 -36.12 73.72 -13.93
CA LYS A 6 -35.04 73.13 -13.12
C LYS A 6 -35.52 71.98 -12.25
N ARG A 7 -36.79 71.97 -11.83
CA ARG A 7 -37.33 70.94 -10.92
C ARG A 7 -37.48 69.61 -11.64
N ARG A 8 -38.05 69.65 -12.85
CA ARG A 8 -38.15 68.48 -13.71
C ARG A 8 -36.77 67.90 -14.09
N ALA A 9 -35.81 68.76 -14.43
CA ALA A 9 -34.44 68.31 -14.73
C ALA A 9 -33.74 67.62 -13.54
N LEU A 10 -34.02 68.06 -12.31
CA LEU A 10 -33.54 67.41 -11.09
C LEU A 10 -34.18 66.04 -10.90
N GLU A 11 -35.50 65.92 -11.07
CA GLU A 11 -36.21 64.64 -10.96
C GLU A 11 -35.71 63.61 -11.99
N GLU A 12 -35.49 64.03 -13.23
CA GLU A 12 -34.89 63.18 -14.28
C GLU A 12 -33.46 62.75 -13.88
N THR A 13 -32.64 63.65 -13.34
CA THR A 13 -31.29 63.33 -12.85
C THR A 13 -31.34 62.34 -11.67
N MET A 14 -32.28 62.51 -10.74
CA MET A 14 -32.47 61.58 -9.61
C MET A 14 -32.89 60.18 -10.10
N ALA A 15 -33.77 60.10 -11.09
CA ALA A 15 -34.14 58.84 -11.70
C ALA A 15 -32.93 58.17 -12.39
N PHE A 16 -32.16 58.91 -13.18
CA PHE A 16 -30.94 58.39 -13.83
C PHE A 16 -29.89 57.93 -12.83
N THR A 17 -29.63 58.70 -11.76
CA THR A 17 -28.66 58.31 -10.72
C THR A 17 -29.10 57.05 -9.98
N THR A 18 -30.39 56.91 -9.66
CA THR A 18 -30.95 55.70 -9.06
C THR A 18 -30.80 54.48 -9.98
N GLN A 19 -31.10 54.64 -11.27
CA GLN A 19 -30.94 53.58 -12.28
C GLN A 19 -29.47 53.19 -12.48
N ALA A 20 -28.57 54.17 -12.55
CA ALA A 20 -27.14 53.93 -12.70
C ALA A 20 -26.58 53.13 -11.51
N LEU A 21 -26.95 53.52 -10.28
CA LEU A 21 -26.56 52.79 -9.07
C LEU A 21 -27.09 51.35 -9.08
N ALA A 22 -28.37 51.15 -9.40
CA ALA A 22 -28.97 49.81 -9.48
C ALA A 22 -28.29 48.94 -10.54
N SER A 23 -27.97 49.51 -11.71
CA SER A 23 -27.27 48.82 -12.79
C SER A 23 -25.87 48.37 -12.39
N VAL A 24 -25.07 49.25 -11.78
CA VAL A 24 -23.72 48.91 -11.32
C VAL A 24 -23.76 47.85 -10.22
N ALA A 25 -24.67 48.00 -9.25
CA ALA A 25 -24.84 47.01 -8.18
C ALA A 25 -25.20 45.63 -8.73
N TYR A 26 -26.11 45.56 -9.72
CA TYR A 26 -26.49 44.32 -10.39
C TYR A 26 -25.31 43.69 -11.16
N GLN A 27 -24.56 44.49 -11.91
CA GLN A 27 -23.39 44.01 -12.65
C GLN A 27 -22.31 43.47 -11.71
N ILE A 28 -22.02 44.17 -10.60
CA ILE A 28 -21.08 43.70 -9.58
C ILE A 28 -21.57 42.39 -8.96
N GLY A 29 -22.84 42.32 -8.58
CA GLY A 29 -23.44 41.12 -8.00
C GLY A 29 -23.34 39.90 -8.91
N ASN A 30 -23.67 40.07 -10.20
CA ASN A 30 -23.55 39.00 -11.19
C ASN A 30 -22.10 38.57 -11.42
N LEU A 31 -21.19 39.53 -11.56
CA LEU A 31 -19.77 39.22 -11.76
C LEU A 31 -19.19 38.48 -10.56
N ALA A 32 -19.49 38.94 -9.35
CA ALA A 32 -19.08 38.30 -8.11
C ALA A 32 -19.64 36.87 -8.00
N GLY A 33 -20.94 36.69 -8.25
CA GLY A 33 -21.58 35.38 -8.24
C GLY A 33 -20.99 34.40 -9.24
N ASN A 34 -20.75 34.87 -10.48
CA ASN A 34 -20.11 34.05 -11.51
C ASN A 34 -18.66 33.70 -11.16
N THR A 35 -17.92 34.64 -10.56
CA THR A 35 -16.53 34.43 -10.14
C THR A 35 -16.45 33.39 -9.02
N LEU A 36 -17.31 33.49 -8.00
CA LEU A 36 -17.37 32.51 -6.92
C LEU A 36 -17.68 31.12 -7.46
N ARG A 37 -18.70 31.00 -8.33
CA ARG A 37 -19.06 29.73 -8.95
C ARG A 37 -17.91 29.15 -9.80
N MET A 38 -17.19 29.98 -10.54
CA MET A 38 -16.02 29.55 -11.29
C MET A 38 -14.94 29.00 -10.36
N LEU A 39 -14.65 29.68 -9.26
CA LEU A 39 -13.66 29.24 -8.27
C LEU A 39 -14.07 27.92 -7.62
N ASP A 40 -15.35 27.74 -7.27
CA ASP A 40 -15.86 26.49 -6.71
C ASP A 40 -15.68 25.31 -7.68
N LEU A 41 -15.99 25.53 -8.97
CA LEU A 41 -15.81 24.52 -10.01
C LEU A 41 -14.34 24.17 -10.21
N GLN A 42 -13.45 25.16 -10.21
CA GLN A 42 -12.00 24.94 -10.31
C GLN A 42 -11.47 24.18 -9.10
N ALA A 43 -11.88 24.55 -7.89
CA ALA A 43 -11.50 23.86 -6.66
C ALA A 43 -11.96 22.40 -6.67
N ALA A 44 -13.20 22.12 -7.13
CA ALA A 44 -13.69 20.75 -7.29
C ALA A 44 -12.89 19.96 -8.33
N SER A 45 -12.53 20.58 -9.45
CA SER A 45 -11.68 19.96 -10.48
C SER A 45 -10.29 19.61 -9.93
N LEU A 46 -9.66 20.52 -9.19
CA LEU A 46 -8.35 20.28 -8.58
C LEU A 46 -8.37 19.11 -7.59
N ARG A 47 -9.39 19.01 -6.73
CA ARG A 47 -9.54 17.85 -5.82
C ARG A 47 -9.64 16.53 -6.58
N LYS A 48 -10.30 16.51 -7.74
CA LYS A 48 -10.37 15.32 -8.59
C LYS A 48 -9.02 14.97 -9.20
N VAL A 49 -8.25 15.96 -9.64
CA VAL A 49 -6.89 15.76 -10.15
C VAL A 49 -5.97 15.22 -9.05
N GLU A 50 -6.03 15.81 -7.86
CA GLU A 50 -5.27 15.37 -6.68
C GLU A 50 -5.56 13.90 -6.35
N ALA A 51 -6.84 13.50 -6.29
CA ALA A 51 -7.21 12.11 -6.04
C ALA A 51 -6.63 11.15 -7.08
N ARG A 52 -6.66 11.53 -8.37
CA ARG A 52 -6.07 10.73 -9.46
C ARG A 52 -4.56 10.60 -9.33
N VAL A 53 -3.87 11.70 -8.99
CA VAL A 53 -2.42 11.71 -8.75
C VAL A 53 -2.08 10.81 -7.57
N ASN A 54 -2.86 10.85 -6.48
CA ASN A 54 -2.65 9.98 -5.33
C ASN A 54 -2.81 8.49 -5.70
N THR A 55 -3.88 8.12 -6.41
CA THR A 55 -4.05 6.74 -6.91
C THR A 55 -2.87 6.31 -7.80
N LEU A 56 -2.40 7.19 -8.68
CA LEU A 56 -1.23 6.92 -9.52
C LEU A 56 0.04 6.71 -8.67
N GLY A 57 0.26 7.55 -7.66
CA GLY A 57 1.36 7.40 -6.70
C GLY A 57 1.34 6.04 -6.00
N GLN A 58 0.18 5.58 -5.56
CA GLN A 58 0.02 4.24 -4.98
C GLN A 58 0.35 3.14 -6.00
N MET A 59 -0.11 3.25 -7.25
CA MET A 59 0.20 2.28 -8.30
C MET A 59 1.71 2.20 -8.59
N VAL A 60 2.39 3.35 -8.66
CA VAL A 60 3.83 3.41 -8.86
C VAL A 60 4.57 2.77 -7.68
N SER A 61 4.20 3.11 -6.44
CA SER A 61 4.81 2.52 -5.24
C SER A 61 4.65 0.99 -5.22
N MET A 62 3.44 0.49 -5.50
CA MET A 62 3.20 -0.95 -5.63
C MET A 62 4.03 -1.59 -6.76
N HIS A 63 4.20 -0.90 -7.88
CA HIS A 63 5.01 -1.39 -8.99
C HIS A 63 6.48 -1.49 -8.59
N MET A 64 7.03 -0.44 -7.97
CA MET A 64 8.42 -0.43 -7.50
C MET A 64 8.68 -1.57 -6.52
N GLU A 65 7.80 -1.75 -5.52
CA GLU A 65 7.90 -2.87 -4.56
C GLU A 65 7.83 -4.23 -5.27
N LYS A 66 6.95 -4.40 -6.25
CA LYS A 66 6.86 -5.64 -7.04
C LYS A 66 8.13 -5.91 -7.84
N VAL A 67 8.72 -4.89 -8.44
CA VAL A 67 9.99 -5.01 -9.18
C VAL A 67 11.10 -5.42 -8.23
N ALA A 68 11.25 -4.73 -7.09
CA ALA A 68 12.27 -5.04 -6.08
C ALA A 68 12.12 -6.48 -5.55
N ARG A 69 10.89 -6.90 -5.22
CA ARG A 69 10.61 -8.28 -4.77
C ARG A 69 10.89 -9.31 -5.85
N ARG A 70 10.62 -9.00 -7.12
CA ARG A 70 10.94 -9.88 -8.24
C ARG A 70 12.45 -10.05 -8.37
N GLU A 71 13.22 -8.98 -8.26
CA GLU A 71 14.69 -9.03 -8.32
C GLU A 71 15.27 -9.89 -7.20
N ILE A 72 14.95 -9.61 -5.93
CA ILE A 72 15.43 -10.43 -4.81
C ILE A 72 14.88 -11.86 -4.86
N GLY A 73 13.67 -12.04 -5.41
CA GLY A 73 13.05 -13.35 -5.62
C GLY A 73 13.83 -14.24 -6.58
N THR A 74 14.58 -13.68 -7.54
CA THR A 74 15.46 -14.48 -8.43
C THR A 74 16.61 -15.15 -7.68
N LEU A 75 17.00 -14.58 -6.53
CA LEU A 75 18.06 -15.08 -5.67
C LEU A 75 17.54 -15.97 -4.54
N ALA A 76 16.22 -16.14 -4.44
CA ALA A 76 15.57 -16.90 -3.38
C ALA A 76 15.20 -18.30 -3.86
N THR A 77 15.41 -19.30 -3.00
CA THR A 77 14.90 -20.66 -3.19
C THR A 77 13.92 -21.01 -2.07
N VAL A 78 12.88 -21.78 -2.36
CA VAL A 78 11.94 -22.23 -1.33
C VAL A 78 12.64 -23.17 -0.36
N HIS A 79 12.78 -22.74 0.90
CA HIS A 79 13.26 -23.60 1.97
C HIS A 79 12.08 -24.17 2.74
N ARG A 80 11.76 -25.45 2.48
CA ARG A 80 10.75 -26.17 3.26
C ARG A 80 11.43 -26.83 4.44
N LEU A 81 11.21 -26.27 5.63
CA LEU A 81 11.54 -26.95 6.86
C LEU A 81 10.53 -28.10 7.03
N PRO A 82 10.97 -29.37 7.07
CA PRO A 82 10.06 -30.44 7.45
C PRO A 82 9.53 -30.13 8.86
N PRO A 83 8.24 -30.34 9.13
CA PRO A 83 7.75 -30.34 10.51
C PRO A 83 8.48 -31.47 11.26
N GLY A 84 9.52 -31.11 12.00
CA GLY A 84 10.35 -32.06 12.74
C GLY A 84 9.89 -32.19 14.18
N GLN A 85 9.65 -33.41 14.65
CA GLN A 85 9.71 -33.70 16.07
C GLN A 85 11.18 -33.63 16.52
N LYS A 86 11.44 -33.01 17.67
CA LYS A 86 12.80 -32.81 18.22
C LYS A 86 13.55 -34.11 18.49
N VAL A 87 12.83 -35.22 18.67
CA VAL A 87 13.38 -36.56 18.90
C VAL A 87 12.58 -37.53 18.03
N ILE A 88 13.27 -38.29 17.18
CA ILE A 88 12.71 -39.37 16.38
C ILE A 88 13.27 -40.66 16.96
N ALA A 89 12.42 -41.47 17.58
CA ALA A 89 12.82 -42.79 18.07
C ALA A 89 13.04 -43.74 16.88
N PRO A 90 14.01 -44.67 16.95
CA PRO A 90 14.18 -45.68 15.91
C PRO A 90 12.94 -46.58 15.81
N ASP A 91 12.65 -47.09 14.60
CA ASP A 91 11.48 -47.95 14.30
C ASP A 91 11.45 -49.22 15.15
N SER A 92 12.62 -49.69 15.59
CA SER A 92 12.76 -50.77 16.55
C SER A 92 13.79 -50.43 17.61
N LEU A 93 13.47 -50.74 18.85
CA LEU A 93 14.42 -50.69 19.95
C LEU A 93 15.27 -51.96 19.90
N PRO A 94 16.60 -51.87 20.11
CA PRO A 94 17.44 -53.05 20.17
C PRO A 94 16.96 -53.97 21.31
N HIS A 95 16.88 -55.27 21.04
CA HIS A 95 16.52 -56.25 22.05
C HIS A 95 17.62 -56.29 23.13
N LEU A 96 17.25 -55.95 24.36
CA LEU A 96 18.12 -56.02 25.52
C LEU A 96 18.29 -57.49 25.91
N ALA A 97 19.39 -58.11 25.47
CA ALA A 97 19.71 -59.48 25.84
C ALA A 97 20.03 -59.57 27.35
N PRO A 98 19.41 -60.49 28.10
CA PRO A 98 19.73 -60.69 29.50
C PRO A 98 21.17 -61.17 29.66
N TYR A 99 21.83 -60.70 30.72
CA TYR A 99 23.19 -61.13 31.03
C TYR A 99 23.21 -62.58 31.53
N TYR A 100 24.20 -63.35 31.07
CA TYR A 100 24.53 -64.67 31.60
C TYR A 100 26.04 -64.86 31.60
N ARG A 101 26.55 -65.55 32.62
CA ARG A 101 27.98 -65.84 32.75
C ARG A 101 28.37 -66.88 31.70
N LYS A 102 29.37 -66.57 30.88
CA LYS A 102 30.03 -67.53 29.99
C LYS A 102 31.47 -67.78 30.47
N PRO A 103 31.94 -69.03 30.49
CA PRO A 103 33.36 -69.30 30.71
C PRO A 103 34.20 -68.75 29.54
N LEU A 104 35.51 -68.55 29.79
CA LEU A 104 36.44 -68.09 28.77
C LEU A 104 36.55 -69.13 27.65
N ASN A 105 36.31 -68.73 26.40
CA ASN A 105 36.43 -69.58 25.22
C ASN A 105 37.65 -69.14 24.42
N PHE A 106 38.72 -69.94 24.44
CA PHE A 106 39.95 -69.66 23.70
C PHE A 106 39.84 -69.96 22.20
N GLY A 107 38.84 -70.75 21.78
CA GLY A 107 38.67 -71.16 20.38
C GLY A 107 37.64 -70.32 19.60
N CYS A 108 37.06 -69.28 20.19
CA CYS A 108 35.97 -68.51 19.55
C CYS A 108 36.39 -67.74 18.28
N LEU A 109 37.69 -67.65 18.02
CA LEU A 109 38.26 -66.99 16.85
C LEU A 109 39.08 -67.95 15.97
N ASP A 110 39.11 -69.26 16.27
CA ASP A 110 39.93 -70.24 15.56
C ASP A 110 39.58 -70.34 14.07
N ASP A 111 38.35 -70.00 13.71
CA ASP A 111 37.87 -70.02 12.33
C ASP A 111 38.08 -68.66 11.61
N ILE A 112 38.72 -67.68 12.26
CA ILE A 112 39.04 -66.36 11.67
C ILE A 112 40.53 -66.28 11.35
N GLY A 113 40.88 -66.16 10.07
CA GLY A 113 42.27 -66.08 9.62
C GLY A 113 42.94 -67.46 9.52
N HIS A 114 44.16 -67.59 10.04
CA HIS A 114 44.91 -68.86 10.08
C HIS A 114 44.95 -69.42 11.51
N GLY A 115 43.77 -69.65 12.10
CA GLY A 115 43.67 -70.14 13.46
C GLY A 115 44.22 -71.57 13.63
N ILE A 116 44.67 -71.89 14.84
CA ILE A 116 45.21 -73.19 15.21
C ILE A 116 44.31 -73.73 16.32
N LYS A 117 43.69 -74.89 16.07
CA LYS A 117 42.80 -75.54 17.04
C LYS A 117 43.67 -76.29 18.06
N VAL A 118 43.36 -76.11 19.34
CA VAL A 118 44.00 -76.81 20.48
C VAL A 118 43.32 -78.14 20.74
#